data_AF-A0A6L7MH08-F1
#
_entry.id   AF-A0A6L7MH08-F1
#
_cell.length_a   1.000
_cell.length_b   1.000
_cell.length_c   1.000
_cell.angle_alpha   90.00
_cell.angle_beta   90.00
_cell.angle_gamma   90.00
#
_symmetry.space_group_name_H-M   'P 1'
#
loop_
_entity.id
_entity.type
_entity.pdbx_description
1 polymer ?
#
loop_
_entity_poly.entity_id
_entity_poly.type
_entity_poly.pdbx_seq_one_letter_code
_entity_poly.pdbx_strand_id
1 'polypeptide(L)'
;MTTLEKHSEVSRRFIAQATAEFSQGDYLQASEKAWGAAAHAVKAVAETRGWQHGGHRELFRCARLISEETGQPEIRELFSLANSLHTNFYERWMDPETVEGNIESVKRLLDKLEAVE
;
A
#
# COMPACT_ATOMS: atom_id res chain seq x y z
N MET A 1 -9.04 -13.41 -15.88
CA MET A 1 -8.58 -12.47 -14.85
C MET A 1 -7.72 -11.40 -15.49
N THR A 2 -8.17 -10.16 -15.47
CA THR A 2 -7.45 -8.98 -15.99
C THR A 2 -6.23 -8.66 -15.12
N THR A 3 -5.34 -7.78 -15.59
CA THR A 3 -4.18 -7.32 -14.80
C THR A 3 -4.61 -6.57 -13.53
N LEU A 4 -5.69 -5.78 -13.61
CA LEU A 4 -6.34 -5.14 -12.47
C LEU A 4 -6.78 -6.16 -11.43
N GLU A 5 -7.59 -7.15 -11.81
CA GLU A 5 -8.13 -8.15 -10.88
C GLU A 5 -7.00 -8.89 -10.15
N LYS A 6 -5.88 -9.16 -10.84
CA LYS A 6 -4.67 -9.73 -10.23
C LYS A 6 -4.06 -8.82 -9.18
N HIS A 7 -3.99 -7.51 -9.43
CA HIS A 7 -3.43 -6.55 -8.49
C HIS A 7 -4.33 -6.38 -7.26
N SER A 8 -5.65 -6.22 -7.43
CA SER A 8 -6.58 -6.11 -6.29
C SER A 8 -6.61 -7.40 -5.44
N GLU A 9 -6.55 -8.58 -6.06
CA GLU A 9 -6.42 -9.86 -5.34
C GLU A 9 -5.11 -9.94 -4.53
N VAL A 10 -3.98 -9.60 -5.15
CA VAL A 10 -2.68 -9.60 -4.45
C VAL A 10 -2.68 -8.60 -3.29
N SER A 11 -3.26 -7.42 -3.48
CA SER A 11 -3.38 -6.41 -2.42
C SER A 11 -4.14 -6.95 -1.20
N ARG A 12 -5.34 -7.52 -1.42
CA ARG A 12 -6.16 -8.13 -0.36
C ARG A 12 -5.44 -9.28 0.34
N ARG A 13 -4.75 -10.14 -0.41
CA ARG A 13 -3.96 -11.24 0.17
C ARG A 13 -2.82 -10.71 1.03
N PHE A 14 -2.11 -9.68 0.58
CA PHE A 14 -0.97 -9.13 1.31
C PHE A 14 -1.37 -8.41 2.59
N ILE A 15 -2.48 -7.65 2.63
CA ILE A 15 -2.90 -7.02 3.88
C ILE A 15 -3.38 -8.04 4.93
N ALA A 16 -3.98 -9.15 4.48
CA ALA A 16 -4.29 -10.29 5.35
C ALA A 16 -3.02 -10.96 5.90
N GLN A 17 -2.01 -11.18 5.05
CA GLN A 17 -0.70 -11.70 5.48
C GLN A 17 -0.02 -10.76 6.48
N ALA A 18 -0.02 -9.45 6.21
CA ALA A 18 0.57 -8.45 7.09
C ALA A 18 -0.05 -8.50 8.50
N THR A 19 -1.38 -8.61 8.58
CA THR A 19 -2.09 -8.70 9.87
C THR A 19 -1.73 -10.00 10.60
N ALA A 20 -1.60 -11.12 9.88
CA ALA A 20 -1.24 -12.41 10.46
C ALA A 20 0.21 -12.44 10.98
N GLU A 21 1.15 -11.88 10.20
CA GLU A 21 2.57 -11.77 10.57
C GLU A 21 2.76 -10.83 11.77
N PHE A 22 2.05 -9.70 11.80
CA PHE A 22 2.04 -8.79 12.94
C PHE A 22 1.59 -9.50 14.23
N SER A 23 0.48 -10.27 14.14
CA SER A 23 -0.06 -11.04 15.27
C SER A 23 0.90 -12.11 15.80
N GLN A 24 1.85 -12.56 14.96
CA GLN A 24 2.89 -13.52 15.32
C GLN A 24 4.18 -12.86 15.82
N GLY A 25 4.24 -11.53 15.84
CA GLY A 25 5.41 -10.76 16.24
C GLY A 25 6.47 -10.59 15.15
N ASP A 26 6.18 -10.96 13.90
CA ASP A 26 7.07 -10.72 12.76
C ASP A 26 6.77 -9.35 12.13
N TYR A 27 7.20 -8.30 12.83
CA TYR A 27 6.93 -6.91 12.43
C TYR A 27 7.62 -6.52 11.12
N LEU A 28 8.73 -7.19 10.77
CA LEU A 28 9.45 -6.91 9.53
C LEU A 28 8.68 -7.46 8.32
N GLN A 29 8.25 -8.73 8.38
CA GLN A 29 7.41 -9.28 7.31
C GLN A 29 6.08 -8.53 7.21
N ALA A 30 5.46 -8.24 8.37
CA ALA A 30 4.22 -7.46 8.40
C ALA A 30 4.36 -6.11 7.67
N SER A 31 5.50 -5.43 7.89
CA SER A 31 5.82 -4.17 7.21
C SER A 31 5.93 -4.34 5.69
N GLU A 32 6.68 -5.35 5.23
CA GLU A 32 6.88 -5.61 3.80
C GLU A 32 5.57 -6.02 3.09
N LYS A 33 4.75 -6.85 3.74
CA LYS A 33 3.44 -7.23 3.20
C LYS A 33 2.47 -6.05 3.12
N ALA A 34 2.41 -5.22 4.16
CA ALA A 34 1.54 -4.05 4.15
C ALA A 34 1.96 -3.04 3.07
N TRP A 35 3.26 -2.78 2.91
CA TRP A 35 3.74 -1.97 1.78
C TRP A 35 3.38 -2.60 0.43
N GLY A 36 3.60 -3.90 0.27
CA GLY A 36 3.24 -4.63 -0.94
C GLY A 36 1.74 -4.52 -1.26
N ALA A 37 0.88 -4.56 -0.24
CA ALA A 37 -0.56 -4.38 -0.40
C ALA A 37 -0.90 -3.00 -0.97
N ALA A 38 -0.32 -1.93 -0.38
CA ALA A 38 -0.49 -0.57 -0.86
C ALA A 38 0.02 -0.39 -2.31
N ALA A 39 1.20 -0.93 -2.62
CA ALA A 39 1.78 -0.87 -3.95
C ALA A 39 0.87 -1.56 -4.99
N HIS A 40 0.29 -2.71 -4.66
CA HIS A 40 -0.62 -3.41 -5.56
C HIS A 40 -1.96 -2.71 -5.75
N ALA A 41 -2.54 -2.08 -4.73
CA ALA A 41 -3.75 -1.28 -4.90
C ALA A 41 -3.50 -0.04 -5.79
N VAL A 42 -2.37 0.64 -5.61
CA VAL A 42 -1.99 1.75 -6.51
C VAL A 42 -1.84 1.26 -7.96
N LYS A 43 -1.27 0.06 -8.17
CA LYS A 43 -1.19 -0.56 -9.51
C LYS A 43 -2.57 -0.87 -10.09
N ALA A 44 -3.51 -1.36 -9.29
CA ALA A 44 -4.87 -1.64 -9.75
C ALA A 44 -5.55 -0.37 -10.30
N VAL A 45 -5.48 0.74 -9.56
CA VAL A 45 -6.00 2.04 -10.01
C VAL A 45 -5.22 2.56 -11.24
N ALA A 46 -3.90 2.37 -11.28
CA ALA A 46 -3.08 2.78 -12.43
C ALA A 46 -3.43 2.01 -13.72
N GLU A 47 -3.79 0.72 -13.62
CA GLU A 47 -4.21 -0.10 -14.76
C GLU A 47 -5.48 0.45 -15.43
N THR A 48 -6.46 0.94 -14.66
CA THR A 48 -7.71 1.49 -15.24
C THR A 48 -7.48 2.78 -16.02
N ARG A 49 -6.36 3.46 -15.75
CA ARG A 49 -5.96 4.72 -16.38
C ARG A 49 -4.82 4.55 -17.39
N GLY A 50 -4.31 3.33 -17.58
CA GLY A 50 -3.17 3.04 -18.47
C GLY A 50 -1.87 3.73 -18.05
N TRP A 51 -1.68 3.99 -16.75
CA TRP A 51 -0.49 4.65 -16.23
C TRP A 51 0.67 3.68 -16.01
N GLN A 52 1.89 4.18 -16.18
CA GLN A 52 3.10 3.45 -15.82
C GLN A 52 3.18 3.28 -14.30
N HIS A 53 3.51 2.07 -13.83
CA HIS A 53 3.57 1.70 -12.40
C HIS A 53 4.71 0.70 -12.09
N GLY A 54 5.72 0.63 -12.96
CA GLY A 54 6.78 -0.38 -12.94
C GLY A 54 7.85 -0.22 -11.84
N GLY A 55 7.84 0.86 -11.07
CA GLY A 55 8.83 1.13 -10.03
C GLY A 55 8.34 2.12 -8.97
N HIS A 56 9.14 2.32 -7.91
CA HIS A 56 8.77 3.20 -6.79
C HIS A 56 8.41 4.62 -7.25
N ARG A 57 9.21 5.21 -8.15
CA ARG A 57 8.94 6.56 -8.70
C ARG A 57 7.55 6.63 -9.32
N GLU A 58 7.21 5.64 -10.14
CA GLU A 58 5.94 5.55 -10.83
C GLU A 58 4.78 5.35 -9.85
N LEU A 59 4.95 4.55 -8.79
CA LEU A 59 3.93 4.37 -7.75
C LEU A 59 3.65 5.67 -6.99
N PHE A 60 4.70 6.41 -6.60
CA PHE A 60 4.53 7.73 -5.97
C PHE A 60 3.85 8.73 -6.92
N ARG A 61 4.19 8.69 -8.21
CA ARG A 61 3.51 9.49 -9.23
C ARG A 61 2.03 9.12 -9.33
N CYS A 62 1.70 7.83 -9.34
CA CYS A 62 0.31 7.36 -9.36
C CYS A 62 -0.44 7.83 -8.12
N ALA A 63 0.09 7.62 -6.91
CA ALA A 63 -0.55 8.10 -5.67
C ALA A 63 -0.84 9.61 -5.70
N ARG A 64 0.10 10.42 -6.23
CA ARG A 64 -0.13 11.87 -6.43
C ARG A 64 -1.24 12.14 -7.45
N LEU A 65 -1.25 11.46 -8.59
CA LEU A 65 -2.26 11.68 -9.62
C LEU A 65 -3.66 11.24 -9.14
N ILE A 66 -3.79 10.12 -8.43
CA ILE A 66 -5.06 9.67 -7.83
C ILE A 66 -5.55 10.69 -6.80
N SER A 67 -4.63 11.21 -5.97
CA SER A 67 -4.93 12.27 -5.00
C SER A 67 -5.47 13.55 -5.68
N GLU A 68 -4.87 13.96 -6.80
CA GLU A 68 -5.32 15.12 -7.59
C GLU A 68 -6.68 14.87 -8.25
N GLU A 69 -6.88 13.69 -8.86
CA GLU A 69 -8.15 13.34 -9.52
C GLU A 69 -9.33 13.25 -8.56
N THR A 70 -9.11 12.75 -7.35
CA THR A 70 -10.16 12.52 -6.36
C THR A 70 -10.36 13.68 -5.40
N GLY A 71 -9.46 14.68 -5.42
CA GLY A 71 -9.44 15.75 -4.43
C GLY A 71 -9.10 15.28 -3.01
N GLN A 72 -8.52 14.09 -2.84
CA GLN A 72 -8.16 13.50 -1.55
C GLN A 72 -6.64 13.59 -1.31
N PRO A 73 -6.12 14.66 -0.67
CA PRO A 73 -4.68 14.83 -0.41
C PRO A 73 -4.09 13.69 0.43
N GLU A 74 -4.90 13.13 1.32
CA GLU A 74 -4.55 12.04 2.23
C GLU A 74 -4.09 10.76 1.52
N ILE A 75 -4.47 10.51 0.25
CA ILE A 75 -3.98 9.35 -0.51
C ILE A 75 -2.45 9.37 -0.62
N ARG A 76 -1.87 10.55 -0.89
CA ARG A 76 -0.41 10.72 -0.98
C ARG A 76 0.27 10.57 0.38
N GLU A 77 -0.37 11.05 1.43
CA GLU A 77 0.13 10.99 2.80
C GLU A 77 0.17 9.54 3.29
N LEU A 78 -0.95 8.82 3.14
CA LEU A 78 -1.06 7.41 3.50
C LEU A 78 -0.10 6.53 2.69
N PHE A 79 0.11 6.81 1.39
CA PHE A 79 1.10 6.08 0.60
C PHE A 79 2.55 6.34 1.08
N SER A 80 2.83 7.55 1.59
CA SER A 80 4.13 7.86 2.19
C SER A 80 4.35 7.08 3.49
N LEU A 81 3.31 6.94 4.33
CA LEU A 81 3.34 6.09 5.53
C LEU A 81 3.54 4.60 5.18
N ALA A 82 2.85 4.13 4.14
CA ALA A 82 3.07 2.78 3.62
C ALA A 82 4.52 2.57 3.18
N ASN A 83 5.16 3.57 2.56
CA ASN A 83 6.57 3.49 2.18
C ASN A 83 7.52 3.45 3.39
N SER A 84 7.17 4.07 4.52
CA SER A 84 7.96 3.95 5.74
C SER A 84 8.02 2.51 6.26
N LEU A 85 6.99 1.69 6.05
CA LEU A 85 7.03 0.25 6.34
C LEU A 85 8.04 -0.49 5.47
N HIS A 86 8.13 -0.14 4.19
CA HIS A 86 9.16 -0.70 3.30
C HIS A 86 10.58 -0.34 3.78
N THR A 87 10.80 0.91 4.18
CA THR A 87 12.07 1.30 4.81
C THR A 87 12.33 0.50 6.08
N ASN A 88 11.31 0.30 6.92
CA ASN A 88 11.42 -0.48 8.16
C ASN A 88 11.86 -1.94 7.92
N PHE A 89 11.41 -2.57 6.84
CA PHE A 89 11.85 -3.93 6.49
C PHE A 89 13.38 -4.05 6.37
N TYR A 90 14.04 -3.01 5.85
CA TYR A 90 15.50 -2.96 5.70
C TYR A 90 16.22 -2.41 6.93
N GLU A 91 15.69 -1.37 7.55
CA GLU A 91 16.37 -0.60 8.59
C GLU A 91 16.00 -1.01 10.02
N ARG A 92 14.88 -1.73 10.21
CA ARG A 92 14.44 -2.32 11.49
C ARG A 92 14.33 -1.31 12.64
N TRP A 93 13.80 -0.13 12.33
CA TRP A 93 13.83 1.02 13.25
C TRP A 93 12.50 1.28 13.95
N MET A 94 11.38 0.75 13.44
CA MET A 94 10.05 0.96 14.04
C MET A 94 9.80 -0.01 15.20
N ASP A 95 9.22 0.53 16.27
CA ASP A 95 8.62 -0.28 17.33
C ASP A 95 7.27 -0.91 16.87
N PRO A 96 6.74 -1.90 17.61
CA PRO A 96 5.51 -2.59 17.24
C PRO A 96 4.28 -1.67 17.11
N GLU A 97 4.14 -0.66 17.96
CA GLU A 97 2.99 0.26 17.95
C GLU A 97 3.03 1.12 16.67
N THR A 98 4.22 1.59 16.29
CA THR A 98 4.44 2.31 15.03
C THR A 98 4.13 1.44 13.81
N VAL A 99 4.51 0.16 13.84
CA VAL A 99 4.18 -0.79 12.75
C VAL A 99 2.66 -0.99 12.64
N GLU A 100 1.98 -1.21 13.77
CA GLU A 100 0.52 -1.37 13.81
C GLU A 100 -0.20 -0.15 13.21
N GLY A 101 0.15 1.07 13.68
CA GLY A 101 -0.47 2.31 13.20
C GLY A 101 -0.26 2.55 11.70
N ASN A 102 0.90 2.16 11.17
CA ASN A 102 1.17 2.25 9.74
C ASN A 102 0.42 1.17 8.93
N ILE A 103 0.22 -0.04 9.47
CA ILE A 103 -0.64 -1.07 8.86
C ILE A 103 -2.10 -0.58 8.80
N GLU A 104 -2.61 0.06 9.85
CA GLU A 104 -3.95 0.66 9.83
C GLU A 104 -4.06 1.81 8.81
N SER A 105 -2.99 2.59 8.66
CA SER A 105 -2.91 3.61 7.61
C SER A 105 -2.94 3.00 6.20
N VAL A 106 -2.29 1.85 5.99
CA VAL A 106 -2.40 1.08 4.76
C VAL A 106 -3.84 0.62 4.52
N LYS A 107 -4.53 0.05 5.52
CA LYS A 107 -5.94 -0.38 5.36
C LYS A 107 -6.83 0.78 4.91
N ARG A 108 -6.70 1.95 5.54
CA ARG A 108 -7.42 3.18 5.11
C ARG A 108 -7.09 3.61 3.68
N LEU A 109 -5.84 3.44 3.25
CA LEU A 109 -5.46 3.71 1.87
C LEU A 109 -6.14 2.73 0.91
N LEU A 110 -6.18 1.44 1.24
CA LEU A 110 -6.83 0.43 0.40
C LEU A 110 -8.31 0.74 0.19
N ASP A 111 -9.03 1.08 1.26
CA ASP A 111 -10.46 1.45 1.17
C ASP A 111 -10.69 2.63 0.21
N LYS A 112 -9.79 3.63 0.25
CA LYS A 112 -9.86 4.80 -0.63
C LYS A 112 -9.56 4.47 -2.08
N LEU A 113 -8.61 3.57 -2.32
CA LEU A 113 -8.22 3.15 -3.65
C LEU A 113 -9.29 2.25 -4.28
N GLU A 114 -9.85 1.31 -3.53
CA GLU A 114 -10.93 0.42 -4.00
C GLU A 114 -12.18 1.20 -4.40
N ALA A 115 -12.45 2.35 -3.77
CA ALA A 115 -13.55 3.24 -4.16
C ALA A 115 -13.35 3.95 -5.52
N VAL A 116 -12.15 3.90 -6.10
CA VAL A 116 -11.78 4.64 -7.32
C VAL A 116 -11.05 3.79 -8.37
N GLU A 117 -10.96 2.48 -8.14
CA GLU A 117 -10.68 1.44 -9.13
C GLU A 117 -11.80 1.41 -10.17
#